data_AF-A0AAN6GWW9-F1
#
_entry.id   AF-A0AAN6GWW9-F1
#
_cell.length_a   1.000
_cell.length_b   1.000
_cell.length_c   1.000
_cell.angle_alpha   90.00
_cell.angle_beta   90.00
_cell.angle_gamma   90.00
#
_symmetry.space_group_name_H-M   'P 1'
#
loop_
_entity.id
_entity.type
_entity.pdbx_description
1 polymer ?
#
loop_
_entity_poly.entity_id
_entity_poly.type
_entity_poly.pdbx_seq_one_letter_code
_entity_poly.pdbx_strand_id
1 'polypeptide(L)'
;NTLSDSKVEEKLEAADKEKLKAEIDKTVAWLDESQQATKDEYEAQQKELEAVANPIMMKIYGGDSSGGMPGGMSGGMPGGGFPGAGGAGGAGGDDGPTVEEVD
;
A
#
# COMPACT_ATOMS: atom_id res chain seq x y z
N ASN A 1 16.12 6.20 -2.14
CA ASN A 1 14.76 6.30 -2.71
C ASN A 1 14.68 5.32 -3.87
N THR A 2 13.67 4.46 -3.92
CA THR A 2 13.50 3.37 -4.91
C THR A 2 13.41 3.88 -6.37
N LEU A 3 13.06 5.15 -6.56
CA LEU A 3 13.03 5.81 -7.88
C LEU A 3 14.40 6.06 -8.50
N SER A 4 15.47 5.87 -7.73
CA SER A 4 16.86 5.95 -8.20
C SER A 4 17.45 4.59 -8.55
N ASP A 5 16.66 3.51 -8.45
CA ASP A 5 17.08 2.19 -8.90
C ASP A 5 17.08 2.14 -10.44
N SER A 6 18.21 1.80 -11.04
CA SER A 6 18.41 1.82 -12.50
C SER A 6 17.38 0.97 -13.25
N LYS A 7 16.92 -0.14 -12.65
CA LYS A 7 15.89 -1.01 -13.25
C LYS A 7 14.50 -0.36 -13.28
N VAL A 8 14.24 0.51 -12.32
CA VAL A 8 12.98 1.27 -12.22
C VAL A 8 13.06 2.50 -13.12
N GLU A 9 14.21 3.16 -13.20
CA GLU A 9 14.45 4.28 -14.10
C GLU A 9 14.32 3.92 -15.58
N GLU A 10 14.82 2.74 -16.01
CA GLU A 10 14.74 2.30 -17.41
C GLU A 10 13.29 1.99 -17.86
N LYS A 11 12.40 1.64 -16.93
CA LYS A 11 11.00 1.30 -17.20
C LYS A 11 10.04 2.48 -17.02
N LEU A 12 10.52 3.60 -16.50
CA LEU A 12 9.75 4.81 -16.25
C LEU A 12 9.93 5.80 -17.39
N GLU A 13 8.82 6.26 -17.96
CA GLU A 13 8.85 7.41 -18.84
C GLU A 13 9.25 8.67 -18.05
N ALA A 14 10.01 9.57 -18.68
CA ALA A 14 10.51 10.79 -18.04
C ALA A 14 9.37 11.63 -17.42
N ALA A 15 8.22 11.70 -18.10
CA ALA A 15 7.04 12.41 -17.60
C ALA A 15 6.44 11.77 -16.34
N ASP A 16 6.36 10.43 -16.29
CA ASP A 16 5.87 9.71 -15.11
C ASP A 16 6.86 9.87 -13.93
N LYS A 17 8.18 9.85 -14.22
CA LYS A 17 9.21 10.10 -13.22
C LYS A 17 9.12 11.50 -12.61
N GLU A 18 8.98 12.53 -13.45
CA GLU A 18 8.82 13.91 -12.98
C GLU A 18 7.55 14.07 -12.13
N LYS A 19 6.43 13.51 -12.60
CA LYS A 19 5.15 13.57 -11.88
C LYS A 19 5.25 12.90 -10.50
N LEU A 20 5.84 11.71 -10.43
CA LEU A 20 5.99 10.99 -9.17
C LEU A 20 6.94 11.71 -8.20
N LYS A 21 8.04 12.25 -8.72
CA LYS A 21 8.98 13.03 -7.91
C LYS A 21 8.32 14.29 -7.34
N ALA A 22 7.57 15.02 -8.16
CA ALA A 22 6.85 16.22 -7.72
C ALA A 22 5.84 15.91 -6.61
N GLU A 23 5.07 14.81 -6.72
CA GLU A 23 4.10 14.43 -5.68
C GLU A 23 4.78 13.97 -4.38
N ILE A 24 5.93 13.29 -4.48
CA ILE A 24 6.73 12.92 -3.31
C ILE A 24 7.28 14.17 -2.63
N ASP A 25 7.87 15.10 -3.37
CA ASP A 25 8.44 16.34 -2.81
C ASP A 25 7.34 17.18 -2.13
N LYS A 26 6.15 17.28 -2.75
CA LYS A 26 4.96 17.90 -2.15
C LYS A 26 4.55 17.20 -0.84
N THR A 27 4.49 15.87 -0.85
CA THR A 27 4.09 15.10 0.33
C THR A 27 5.10 15.23 1.47
N VAL A 28 6.40 15.23 1.18
CA VAL A 28 7.46 15.46 2.18
C VAL A 28 7.32 16.85 2.79
N ALA A 29 7.15 17.89 1.98
CA ALA A 29 6.93 19.24 2.48
C ALA A 29 5.68 19.32 3.37
N TRP A 30 4.58 18.68 2.96
CA TRP A 30 3.37 18.60 3.77
C TRP A 30 3.60 17.89 5.10
N LEU A 31 4.35 16.78 5.11
CA LEU A 31 4.69 16.03 6.33
C LEU A 31 5.52 16.86 7.30
N ASP A 32 6.48 17.65 6.79
CA ASP A 32 7.32 18.53 7.59
C ASP A 32 6.51 19.66 8.25
N GLU A 33 5.51 20.21 7.54
CA GLU A 33 4.64 21.28 8.04
C GLU A 33 3.48 20.76 8.92
N SER A 34 3.04 19.53 8.68
CA SER A 34 1.79 18.98 9.23
C SER A 34 2.01 17.93 10.31
N GLN A 35 3.06 18.04 11.12
CA GLN A 35 3.41 17.06 12.17
C GLN A 35 2.33 16.82 13.24
N GLN A 36 1.35 17.72 13.35
CA GLN A 36 0.21 17.61 14.26
C GLN A 36 -1.13 17.43 13.53
N ALA A 37 -1.09 17.08 12.25
CA ALA A 37 -2.29 16.80 11.49
C ALA A 37 -3.08 15.63 12.09
N THR A 38 -4.38 15.65 11.83
CA THR A 38 -5.28 14.58 12.22
C THR A 38 -5.06 13.35 11.36
N LYS A 39 -5.48 12.19 11.87
CA LYS A 39 -5.44 10.93 11.11
C LYS A 39 -6.12 11.07 9.74
N ASP A 40 -7.25 11.76 9.68
CA ASP A 40 -8.02 11.94 8.45
C ASP A 40 -7.25 12.76 7.40
N GLU A 41 -6.47 13.75 7.83
CA GLU A 41 -5.61 14.55 6.96
C GLU A 41 -4.41 13.75 6.43
N TYR A 42 -3.79 12.91 7.28
CA TYR A 42 -2.75 11.97 6.84
C TYR A 42 -3.29 10.95 5.83
N GLU A 43 -4.49 10.40 6.06
CA GLU A 43 -5.13 9.47 5.12
C GLU A 43 -5.48 10.16 3.79
N ALA A 44 -5.90 11.43 3.83
CA ALA A 44 -6.15 12.22 2.61
C ALA A 44 -4.85 12.42 1.82
N GLN A 45 -3.78 12.88 2.46
CA GLN A 45 -2.49 13.08 1.82
C GLN A 45 -1.92 11.77 1.25
N GLN A 46 -2.05 10.67 2.00
CA GLN A 46 -1.64 9.34 1.54
C GLN A 46 -2.40 8.95 0.26
N LYS A 47 -3.72 9.14 0.22
CA LYS A 47 -4.55 8.83 -0.97
C LYS A 47 -4.16 9.69 -2.17
N GLU A 48 -3.79 10.95 -1.97
CA GLU A 48 -3.29 11.81 -3.05
C GLU A 48 -1.99 11.26 -3.64
N LEU A 49 -1.03 10.88 -2.80
CA LEU A 49 0.23 10.28 -3.25
C LEU A 49 -0.01 8.95 -3.98
N GLU A 50 -0.85 8.08 -3.41
CA GLU A 50 -1.19 6.78 -3.98
C GLU A 50 -1.89 6.89 -5.34
N ALA A 51 -2.74 7.91 -5.52
CA ALA A 51 -3.42 8.16 -6.79
C ALA A 51 -2.44 8.43 -7.95
N VAL A 52 -1.24 8.93 -7.64
CA VAL A 52 -0.16 9.15 -8.62
C VAL A 52 0.77 7.94 -8.68
N ALA A 53 1.19 7.41 -7.52
CA ALA A 53 2.18 6.34 -7.45
C ALA A 53 1.65 5.00 -7.99
N ASN A 54 0.42 4.60 -7.64
CA ASN A 54 -0.14 3.31 -8.03
C ASN A 54 -0.21 3.09 -9.55
N PRO A 55 -0.77 4.01 -10.36
CA PRO A 55 -0.82 3.81 -11.81
C PRO A 55 0.57 3.76 -12.45
N ILE A 56 1.54 4.50 -11.91
CA ILE A 56 2.91 4.52 -12.40
C ILE A 56 3.62 3.19 -12.05
N MET A 57 3.44 2.69 -10.83
CA MET A 57 3.96 1.39 -10.42
C MET A 57 3.34 0.26 -11.23
N MET A 58 2.04 0.31 -11.52
CA MET A 58 1.39 -0.66 -12.41
C MET A 58 1.98 -0.66 -13.83
N LYS A 59 2.41 0.50 -14.37
CA LYS A 59 3.10 0.53 -15.67
C LYS A 59 4.47 -0.16 -15.61
N ILE A 60 5.23 0.07 -14.55
CA ILE A 60 6.57 -0.54 -14.35
C ILE A 60 6.48 -2.07 -14.24
N TYR A 61 5.50 -2.57 -13.48
CA TYR A 61 5.31 -4.01 -13.28
C TYR A 61 4.49 -4.68 -14.39
N GLY A 62 3.58 -3.94 -15.04
CA GLY A 62 2.72 -4.45 -16.13
C GLY A 62 3.37 -4.42 -17.51
N GLY A 63 4.49 -3.70 -17.68
CA GLY A 63 5.28 -3.71 -18.91
C GLY A 63 5.98 -5.04 -19.20
N ASP A 64 6.16 -5.89 -18.19
CA ASP A 64 6.48 -7.31 -18.32
C ASP A 64 5.19 -8.09 -18.05
N SER A 65 4.47 -8.48 -19.10
CA SER A 65 3.25 -9.29 -18.98
C SER A 65 3.57 -10.65 -18.36
N SER A 66 3.59 -10.80 -17.02
CA SER A 66 3.52 -12.06 -16.26
C SER A 66 3.55 -11.83 -14.75
N GLY A 67 2.38 -11.88 -14.10
CA GLY A 67 2.29 -12.37 -12.72
C GLY A 67 2.15 -11.31 -11.62
N GLY A 68 0.94 -11.24 -11.07
CA GLY A 68 0.70 -10.83 -9.68
C GLY A 68 0.59 -9.32 -9.46
N MET A 69 -0.61 -8.78 -9.68
CA MET A 69 -1.05 -7.52 -9.08
C MET A 69 -1.10 -7.70 -7.55
N PRO A 70 -0.33 -6.95 -6.73
CA PRO A 70 -0.66 -6.75 -5.32
C PRO A 70 -1.73 -5.67 -5.25
N GLY A 71 -2.91 -5.98 -5.77
CA GLY A 71 -4.07 -5.10 -5.78
C GLY A 71 -5.17 -5.77 -5.00
N GLY A 72 -5.15 -5.55 -3.69
CA GLY A 72 -6.10 -6.14 -2.76
C GLY A 72 -6.04 -5.47 -1.40
N MET A 73 -5.97 -4.14 -1.34
CA MET A 73 -6.37 -3.40 -0.14
C MET A 73 -6.91 -2.02 -0.53
N SER A 74 -7.87 -1.99 -1.46
CA SER A 74 -8.78 -0.84 -1.56
C SER A 74 -9.55 -0.74 -0.25
N GLY A 75 -9.39 0.37 0.45
CA GLY A 75 -10.12 0.69 1.67
C GLY A 75 -11.64 0.56 1.46
N GLY A 76 -12.30 0.04 2.49
CA GLY A 76 -13.75 -0.10 2.56
C GLY A 76 -14.14 -1.47 3.06
N MET A 77 -14.40 -1.60 4.36
CA MET A 77 -15.12 -2.73 4.93
C MET A 77 -16.54 -2.79 4.33
N PRO A 78 -16.98 -3.95 3.82
CA PRO A 78 -18.40 -4.27 3.72
C PRO A 78 -18.68 -5.45 4.66
N GLY A 79 -19.53 -5.22 5.66
CA GLY A 79 -20.11 -6.33 6.41
C GLY A 79 -20.82 -7.30 5.47
N GLY A 80 -20.76 -8.59 5.80
CA GLY A 80 -21.65 -9.60 5.23
C GLY A 80 -20.97 -10.89 4.80
N GLY A 81 -20.99 -11.88 5.68
CA GLY A 81 -21.07 -13.29 5.31
C GLY A 81 -19.76 -13.96 4.87
N PHE A 82 -19.19 -14.75 5.78
CA PHE A 82 -18.24 -15.81 5.44
C PHE A 82 -18.99 -16.95 4.71
N PRO A 83 -18.75 -17.24 3.42
CA PRO A 83 -19.30 -18.41 2.76
C PRO A 83 -18.23 -19.50 2.76
N GLY A 84 -18.32 -20.48 3.66
CA GLY A 84 -17.52 -21.69 3.49
C GLY A 84 -17.28 -22.61 4.69
N ALA A 85 -17.64 -22.25 5.93
CA ALA A 85 -17.46 -23.15 7.06
C ALA A 85 -18.63 -24.13 7.19
N GLY A 86 -18.68 -25.11 6.30
CA GLY A 86 -19.50 -26.31 6.43
C GLY A 86 -18.61 -27.54 6.36
N GLY A 87 -18.37 -28.19 7.49
CA GLY A 87 -17.98 -29.60 7.50
C GLY A 87 -16.78 -29.99 8.36
N ALA A 88 -17.07 -30.22 9.64
CA ALA A 88 -16.62 -31.37 10.43
C ALA A 88 -15.11 -31.54 10.79
N GLY A 89 -14.84 -31.40 12.08
CA GLY A 89 -14.02 -32.39 12.81
C GLY A 89 -12.91 -31.80 13.67
N GLY A 90 -13.03 -31.91 14.99
CA GLY A 90 -11.89 -31.86 15.90
C GLY A 90 -12.14 -30.98 17.13
N ALA A 91 -12.37 -31.64 18.26
CA ALA A 91 -12.54 -31.07 19.58
C ALA A 91 -11.24 -30.52 20.18
N GLY A 92 -11.38 -29.63 21.17
CA GLY A 92 -10.32 -29.30 22.13
C GLY A 92 -10.00 -27.82 22.15
N GLY A 93 -10.57 -27.10 23.12
CA GLY A 93 -10.07 -25.79 23.49
C GLY A 93 -8.73 -25.92 24.19
N ASP A 94 -7.84 -24.97 23.97
CA ASP A 94 -6.81 -24.57 24.90
C ASP A 94 -6.31 -23.19 24.45
N ASP A 95 -6.07 -22.38 25.47
CA ASP A 95 -5.73 -20.97 25.50
C ASP A 95 -4.75 -20.46 24.42
N GLY A 96 -5.01 -19.23 23.97
CA GLY A 96 -4.10 -18.48 23.12
C GLY A 96 -2.83 -18.06 23.86
N PRO A 97 -1.66 -18.05 23.21
CA PRO A 97 -0.47 -17.42 23.77
C PRO A 97 -0.58 -15.90 23.66
N THR A 98 -0.60 -15.24 24.82
CA THR A 98 -0.51 -13.79 24.97
C THR A 98 0.87 -13.28 24.54
N VAL A 99 0.86 -12.08 23.95
CA VAL A 99 2.01 -11.20 23.78
C VAL A 99 2.71 -11.02 25.15
N GLU A 100 4.02 -11.27 25.22
CA GLU A 100 5.03 -10.67 26.13
C GLU A 100 6.16 -11.67 26.47
N GLU A 101 7.21 -11.72 25.66
CA GLU A 101 8.62 -11.90 26.07
C GLU A 101 9.41 -11.20 24.95
N VAL A 102 9.87 -9.94 25.07
CA VAL A 102 10.98 -9.50 25.91
C VAL A 102 12.20 -10.42 25.75
N ASP A 103 12.88 -10.28 24.61
CA ASP A 103 14.32 -9.96 24.51
C ASP A 103 14.57 -9.23 23.18
#